data_AF-A0A2U2NAP7-F1
#
_entry.id   AF-A0A2U2NAP7-F1
#
_cell.length_a   1.000
_cell.length_b   1.000
_cell.length_c   1.000
_cell.angle_alpha   90.00
_cell.angle_beta   90.00
_cell.angle_gamma   90.00
#
_symmetry.space_group_name_H-M   'P 1'
#
loop_
_entity.id
_entity.type
_entity.pdbx_description
1 polymer ?
#
loop_
_entity_poly.entity_id
_entity_poly.type
_entity_poly.pdbx_seq_one_letter_code
_entity_poly.pdbx_strand_id
1 'polypeptide(L)'
;MGSASHNPGIGSGGLARMTTRILTIVIAVAALLALIPLGRMLQVRAAYADAAISSSDRWTNHCGIDTTADAAFAVDRTRTVMVNGEANPLLCTFRDPSAALEQLNRTADLSASRHHCVVPLTPLTWQCYAAWSKGVGAQDDPQIAAFFDIYENGADNDRIITELAAMQRRSTDGRLTDDQLSELAMLFPDYAPINRYVRTYADDTAASATIR
;
A
#
# COMPACT_ATOMS: atom_id res chain seq x y z
N MET A 1 -39.82 84.38 -38.23
CA MET A 1 -40.40 83.45 -37.23
C MET A 1 -40.51 82.09 -37.89
N GLY A 2 -39.59 81.17 -37.56
CA GLY A 2 -39.56 79.82 -38.14
C GLY A 2 -39.01 78.87 -37.09
N SER A 3 -39.89 78.09 -36.49
CA SER A 3 -39.57 77.14 -35.42
C SER A 3 -38.82 75.93 -35.98
N ALA A 4 -37.63 75.69 -35.44
CA ALA A 4 -36.87 74.47 -35.64
C ALA A 4 -37.48 73.33 -34.80
N SER A 5 -37.89 72.26 -35.47
CA SER A 5 -38.32 71.00 -34.87
C SER A 5 -37.08 70.17 -34.50
N HIS A 6 -36.93 69.87 -33.22
CA HIS A 6 -35.86 69.05 -32.66
C HIS A 6 -36.35 67.59 -32.58
N ASN A 7 -35.62 66.67 -33.20
CA ASN A 7 -35.94 65.25 -33.24
C ASN A 7 -35.01 64.49 -32.28
N PRO A 8 -35.49 63.78 -31.24
CA PRO A 8 -34.62 63.03 -30.34
C PRO A 8 -34.29 61.66 -30.95
N GLY A 9 -33.00 61.45 -31.24
CA GLY A 9 -32.47 60.16 -31.64
C GLY A 9 -32.59 59.12 -30.52
N ILE A 10 -33.24 58.00 -30.84
CA ILE A 10 -33.40 56.84 -29.96
C ILE A 10 -32.06 56.11 -29.87
N GLY A 11 -31.48 56.11 -28.66
CA GLY A 11 -30.21 55.46 -28.35
C GLY A 11 -30.29 53.94 -28.37
N SER A 12 -29.81 53.35 -29.45
CA SER A 12 -29.53 51.92 -29.59
C SER A 12 -28.23 51.53 -28.84
N GLY A 13 -28.31 51.37 -27.52
CA GLY A 13 -27.14 51.05 -26.67
C GLY A 13 -27.28 49.84 -25.73
N GLY A 14 -28.40 49.10 -25.80
CA GLY A 14 -28.76 48.11 -24.77
C GLY A 14 -28.33 46.66 -25.02
N LEU A 15 -28.19 46.23 -26.28
CA LEU A 15 -28.04 44.80 -26.61
C LEU A 15 -26.60 44.28 -26.54
N ALA A 16 -25.58 45.13 -26.69
CA ALA A 16 -24.18 44.70 -26.66
C ALA A 16 -23.64 44.46 -25.24
N ARG A 17 -24.26 45.01 -24.19
CA ARG A 17 -23.80 44.85 -22.78
C ARG A 17 -24.35 43.60 -22.10
N MET A 18 -25.40 42.98 -22.63
CA MET A 18 -26.06 41.85 -21.99
C MET A 18 -25.41 40.51 -22.37
N THR A 19 -24.90 40.39 -23.60
CA THR A 19 -24.19 39.20 -24.09
C THR A 19 -22.82 39.02 -23.43
N THR A 20 -22.12 40.12 -23.12
CA THR A 20 -20.80 40.06 -22.46
C THR A 20 -20.87 39.54 -21.03
N ARG A 21 -21.95 39.87 -20.29
CA ARG A 21 -22.16 39.44 -18.91
C ARG A 21 -22.51 37.96 -18.78
N ILE A 22 -23.30 37.42 -19.72
CA ILE A 22 -23.64 36.00 -19.73
C ILE A 22 -22.40 35.17 -20.08
N LEU A 23 -21.59 35.62 -21.04
CA LEU A 23 -20.36 34.93 -21.42
C LEU A 23 -19.33 34.89 -20.27
N THR A 24 -19.20 35.96 -19.49
CA THR A 24 -18.29 35.99 -18.32
C THR A 24 -18.74 35.06 -17.20
N ILE A 25 -20.06 34.94 -16.94
CA ILE A 25 -20.58 34.01 -15.94
C ILE A 25 -20.33 32.55 -16.37
N VAL A 26 -20.57 32.21 -17.63
CA VAL A 26 -20.34 30.84 -18.15
C VAL A 26 -18.86 30.46 -18.08
N ILE A 27 -17.94 31.37 -18.43
CA ILE A 27 -16.49 31.12 -18.33
C ILE A 27 -16.07 30.97 -16.85
N ALA A 28 -16.61 31.81 -15.95
CA ALA A 28 -16.29 31.71 -14.52
C ALA A 28 -16.79 30.38 -13.91
N VAL A 29 -17.98 29.91 -14.28
CA VAL A 29 -18.52 28.63 -13.81
C VAL A 29 -17.75 27.44 -14.39
N ALA A 30 -17.37 27.49 -15.66
CA ALA A 30 -16.54 26.44 -16.28
C ALA A 30 -15.13 26.39 -15.66
N ALA A 31 -14.52 27.53 -15.34
CA ALA A 31 -13.26 27.61 -14.62
C ALA A 31 -13.37 27.07 -13.19
N LEU A 32 -14.47 27.35 -12.49
CA LEU A 32 -14.73 26.82 -11.14
C LEU A 32 -14.92 25.29 -11.16
N LEU A 33 -15.65 24.77 -12.14
CA LEU A 33 -15.89 23.33 -12.31
C LEU A 33 -14.61 22.57 -12.71
N ALA A 34 -13.71 23.19 -13.48
CA ALA A 34 -12.41 22.62 -13.83
C ALA A 34 -11.43 22.53 -12.64
N LEU A 35 -11.65 23.29 -11.56
CA LEU A 35 -10.83 23.26 -10.34
C LEU A 35 -11.26 22.17 -9.34
N ILE A 36 -12.45 21.59 -9.51
CA ILE A 36 -12.97 20.50 -8.64
C ILE A 36 -12.09 19.24 -8.68
N PRO A 37 -11.65 18.70 -9.85
CA PRO A 37 -10.77 17.54 -9.87
C PRO A 37 -9.38 17.82 -9.28
N LEU A 38 -8.88 19.06 -9.40
CA LEU A 38 -7.61 19.49 -8.80
C LEU A 38 -7.67 19.52 -7.27
N GLY A 39 -8.80 19.93 -6.68
CA GLY A 39 -9.00 19.92 -5.23
C GLY A 39 -8.98 18.50 -4.64
N ARG A 40 -9.53 17.51 -5.35
CA ARG A 40 -9.49 16.10 -4.92
C ARG A 40 -8.10 15.48 -5.04
N MET A 41 -7.35 15.77 -6.10
CA MET A 41 -5.94 15.32 -6.22
C MET A 41 -5.04 15.88 -5.12
N LEU A 42 -5.30 17.10 -4.63
CA LEU A 42 -4.53 17.71 -3.53
C LEU A 42 -4.89 17.13 -2.16
N GLN A 43 -6.16 16.78 -1.91
CA GLN A 43 -6.58 16.10 -0.68
C GLN A 43 -5.99 14.69 -0.55
N VAL A 44 -5.90 13.94 -1.66
CA VAL A 44 -5.24 12.61 -1.69
C VAL A 44 -3.75 12.71 -1.36
N ARG A 45 -3.06 13.75 -1.84
CA ARG A 45 -1.65 14.00 -1.49
C ARG A 45 -1.44 14.38 -0.02
N ALA A 46 -2.35 15.16 0.57
CA ALA A 46 -2.25 15.57 1.97
C ALA A 46 -2.48 14.39 2.92
N ALA A 47 -3.45 13.52 2.65
CA ALA A 47 -3.70 12.30 3.42
C ALA A 47 -2.53 11.29 3.32
N TYR A 48 -1.89 11.18 2.14
CA TYR A 48 -0.67 10.38 1.96
C TYR A 48 0.53 10.96 2.72
N ALA A 49 0.70 12.29 2.72
CA ALA A 49 1.81 12.95 3.40
C ALA A 49 1.69 12.89 4.93
N ASP A 50 0.48 13.04 5.48
CA ASP A 50 0.24 12.90 6.94
C ASP A 50 0.41 11.45 7.41
N ALA A 51 0.09 10.45 6.57
CA ALA A 51 0.42 9.06 6.85
C ALA A 51 1.94 8.77 6.75
N ALA A 52 2.66 9.49 5.87
CA ALA A 52 4.09 9.29 5.58
C ALA A 52 5.02 9.83 6.69
N ILE A 53 4.67 10.95 7.34
CA ILE A 53 5.53 11.60 8.35
C ILE A 53 5.60 10.81 9.68
N SER A 54 4.71 9.83 9.89
CA SER A 54 4.74 8.95 11.06
C SER A 54 5.62 7.69 10.90
N SER A 55 6.21 7.44 9.73
CA SER A 55 6.53 6.05 9.33
C SER A 55 8.00 5.64 9.41
N SER A 56 8.96 6.58 9.37
CA SER A 56 10.39 6.21 9.28
C SER A 56 10.95 5.52 10.53
N ASP A 57 10.28 5.68 11.69
CA ASP A 57 10.67 5.06 12.97
C ASP A 57 9.76 3.89 13.41
N ARG A 58 8.69 3.53 12.67
CA ARG A 58 7.64 2.59 13.16
C ARG A 58 7.81 1.11 12.77
N TRP A 59 8.35 0.78 11.59
CA TRP A 59 8.23 -0.59 11.03
C TRP A 59 9.25 -1.60 11.54
N THR A 60 10.42 -1.13 11.96
CA THR A 60 11.53 -1.97 12.41
C THR A 60 11.21 -2.79 13.66
N ASN A 61 10.16 -2.41 14.41
CA ASN A 61 9.72 -3.11 15.62
C ASN A 61 8.57 -4.10 15.39
N HIS A 62 8.03 -4.21 14.16
CA HIS A 62 6.90 -5.11 13.86
C HIS A 62 7.31 -6.57 13.66
N CYS A 63 8.58 -6.83 13.37
CA CYS A 63 9.14 -8.19 13.35
C CYS A 63 9.41 -8.63 14.78
N GLY A 64 8.40 -9.21 15.43
CA GLY A 64 8.31 -9.52 16.88
C GLY A 64 9.31 -10.50 17.48
N ILE A 65 10.53 -10.61 16.96
CA ILE A 65 11.64 -11.29 17.63
C ILE A 65 12.67 -10.23 18.00
N ASP A 66 12.51 -9.63 19.18
CA ASP A 66 13.60 -8.89 19.79
C ASP A 66 14.61 -9.91 20.33
N THR A 67 15.82 -9.87 19.78
CA THR A 67 17.05 -10.31 20.46
C THR A 67 17.14 -11.80 20.85
N THR A 68 17.13 -12.71 19.89
CA THR A 68 18.01 -13.88 20.06
C THR A 68 19.45 -13.39 19.94
N ALA A 69 20.27 -13.55 20.99
CA ALA A 69 21.69 -13.18 20.97
C ALA A 69 22.50 -13.93 19.88
N ASP A 70 21.90 -14.97 19.29
CA ASP A 70 22.48 -15.74 18.20
C ASP A 70 22.33 -15.02 16.86
N ALA A 71 23.47 -14.75 16.23
CA ALA A 71 23.54 -14.14 14.91
C ALA A 71 22.86 -15.00 13.82
N ALA A 72 22.74 -16.31 14.01
CA ALA A 72 22.07 -17.20 13.06
C ALA A 72 20.57 -16.92 12.93
N PHE A 73 19.92 -16.40 13.98
CA PHE A 73 18.51 -16.01 13.97
C PHE A 73 18.31 -14.51 13.68
N ALA A 74 19.35 -13.81 13.20
CA ALA A 74 19.25 -12.39 12.89
C ALA A 74 18.23 -12.15 11.76
N VAL A 75 17.21 -11.35 12.05
CA VAL A 75 16.17 -10.96 11.09
C VAL A 75 16.58 -9.68 10.35
N ASP A 76 16.43 -9.69 9.03
CA ASP A 76 16.48 -8.48 8.20
C ASP A 76 15.12 -7.77 8.25
N ARG A 77 15.14 -6.55 8.78
CA ARG A 77 13.97 -5.69 8.97
C ARG A 77 14.02 -4.44 8.08
N THR A 78 15.03 -4.37 7.20
CA THR A 78 15.37 -3.15 6.46
C THR A 78 14.92 -3.20 5.00
N ARG A 79 14.43 -4.35 4.53
CA ARG A 79 14.01 -4.53 3.14
C ARG A 79 12.75 -3.75 2.83
N THR A 80 12.84 -2.92 1.80
CA THR A 80 11.72 -2.11 1.30
C THR A 80 11.71 -2.12 -0.24
N VAL A 81 10.55 -1.78 -0.82
CA VAL A 81 10.37 -1.55 -2.26
C VAL A 81 9.62 -0.25 -2.49
N MET A 82 9.87 0.40 -3.63
CA MET A 82 9.23 1.68 -3.97
C MET A 82 7.93 1.44 -4.74
N VAL A 83 6.82 1.97 -4.24
CA VAL A 83 5.52 1.98 -4.92
C VAL A 83 5.03 3.42 -5.03
N ASN A 84 4.82 3.92 -6.25
CA ASN A 84 4.35 5.28 -6.50
C ASN A 84 5.17 6.43 -5.86
N GLY A 85 6.43 6.17 -5.54
CA GLY A 85 7.34 7.11 -4.87
C GLY A 85 7.44 6.93 -3.35
N GLU A 86 6.71 5.96 -2.79
CA GLU A 86 6.68 5.65 -1.35
C GLU A 86 7.43 4.34 -1.04
N ALA A 87 8.21 4.34 0.05
CA ALA A 87 8.90 3.14 0.51
C ALA A 87 7.93 2.23 1.26
N ASN A 88 7.78 0.99 0.79
CA ASN A 88 6.91 -0.01 1.40
C ASN A 88 7.77 -1.15 1.97
N PRO A 89 7.70 -1.40 3.29
CA PRO A 89 8.45 -2.49 3.89
C PRO A 89 7.92 -3.84 3.44
N LEU A 90 8.84 -4.79 3.30
CA LEU A 90 8.53 -6.18 2.99
C LEU A 90 8.29 -6.98 4.29
N LEU A 91 7.95 -8.26 4.13
CA LEU A 91 7.82 -9.22 5.23
C LEU A 91 9.20 -9.49 5.84
N CYS A 92 9.22 -9.80 7.14
CA CYS A 92 10.44 -10.10 7.89
C CYS A 92 11.07 -11.41 7.40
N THR A 93 12.38 -11.40 7.13
CA THR A 93 13.12 -12.61 6.72
C THR A 93 14.40 -12.77 7.53
N PHE A 94 14.92 -13.98 7.66
CA PHE A 94 16.27 -14.16 8.20
C PHE A 94 17.32 -13.54 7.27
N ARG A 95 18.37 -12.94 7.84
CA ARG A 95 19.54 -12.44 7.09
C ARG A 95 20.28 -13.59 6.40
N ASP A 96 20.37 -14.73 7.09
CA ASP A 96 20.87 -15.98 6.55
C ASP A 96 19.88 -17.11 6.87
N PRO A 97 18.93 -17.40 5.96
CA PRO A 97 17.97 -18.47 6.16
C PRO A 97 18.64 -19.84 6.39
N SER A 98 19.77 -20.11 5.73
CA SER A 98 20.45 -21.40 5.86
C SER A 98 21.01 -21.59 7.26
N ALA A 99 21.70 -20.56 7.79
CA ALA A 99 22.21 -20.57 9.16
C ALA A 99 21.08 -20.65 10.20
N ALA A 100 19.98 -19.93 9.98
CA ALA A 100 18.81 -19.97 10.85
C ALA A 100 18.21 -21.39 10.93
N LEU A 101 18.07 -22.07 9.79
CA LEU A 101 17.54 -23.44 9.73
C LEU A 101 18.47 -24.46 10.39
N GLU A 102 19.78 -24.33 10.18
CA GLU A 102 20.78 -25.16 10.84
C GLU A 102 20.74 -24.97 12.36
N GLN A 103 20.60 -23.73 12.83
CA GLN A 103 20.52 -23.43 14.24
C GLN A 103 19.23 -24.01 14.86
N LEU A 104 18.07 -23.84 14.22
CA LEU A 104 16.83 -24.48 14.67
C LEU A 104 16.99 -25.99 14.83
N ASN A 105 17.62 -26.65 13.85
CA ASN A 105 17.83 -28.11 13.88
C ASN A 105 18.73 -28.57 15.04
N ARG A 106 19.61 -27.69 15.53
CA ARG A 106 20.51 -27.94 16.66
C ARG A 106 19.89 -27.63 18.01
N THR A 107 19.06 -26.59 18.10
CA THR A 107 18.60 -26.06 19.40
C THR A 107 17.17 -26.42 19.76
N ALA A 108 16.29 -26.62 18.78
CA ALA A 108 14.88 -26.94 19.04
C ALA A 108 14.65 -28.44 19.22
N ASP A 109 13.70 -28.80 20.09
CA ASP A 109 13.18 -30.17 20.14
C ASP A 109 12.22 -30.39 18.97
N LEU A 110 12.74 -31.05 17.93
CA LEU A 110 11.99 -31.42 16.74
C LEU A 110 11.53 -32.88 16.78
N SER A 111 11.60 -33.58 17.92
CA SER A 111 11.34 -35.02 18.01
C SER A 111 9.96 -35.42 17.47
N ALA A 112 8.91 -34.68 17.84
CA ALA A 112 7.56 -34.90 17.33
C ALA A 112 7.49 -34.68 15.82
N SER A 113 7.97 -33.54 15.32
CA SER A 113 7.98 -33.24 13.88
C SER A 113 8.81 -34.25 13.09
N ARG A 114 9.94 -34.75 13.62
CA ARG A 114 10.78 -35.78 12.99
C ARG A 114 10.11 -37.15 12.93
N HIS A 115 9.18 -37.45 13.85
CA HIS A 115 8.40 -38.68 13.77
C HIS A 115 7.48 -38.68 12.53
N HIS A 116 6.95 -37.51 12.17
CA HIS A 116 6.08 -37.35 11.00
C HIS A 116 6.87 -37.07 9.72
N CYS A 117 7.87 -36.21 9.80
CA CYS A 117 8.79 -35.86 8.73
C CYS A 117 10.03 -36.74 8.80
N VAL A 118 9.93 -37.95 8.23
CA VAL A 118 10.98 -38.98 8.24
C VAL A 118 12.31 -38.49 7.64
N VAL A 119 12.27 -37.44 6.82
CA VAL A 119 13.45 -36.83 6.20
C VAL A 119 14.09 -35.77 7.10
N PRO A 120 15.42 -35.58 7.08
CA PRO A 120 16.09 -34.53 7.85
C PRO A 120 15.55 -33.14 7.51
N LEU A 121 15.62 -32.21 8.47
CA LEU A 121 15.29 -30.80 8.26
C LEU A 121 16.35 -30.13 7.37
N THR A 122 15.96 -29.68 6.19
CA THR A 122 16.79 -29.03 5.17
C THR A 122 16.00 -27.95 4.43
N PRO A 123 16.65 -27.08 3.64
CA PRO A 123 15.94 -26.11 2.80
C PRO A 123 14.98 -26.71 1.78
N LEU A 124 15.08 -28.01 1.47
CA LEU A 124 14.16 -28.72 0.58
C LEU A 124 13.00 -29.42 1.31
N THR A 125 13.11 -29.60 2.62
CA THR A 125 12.19 -30.45 3.39
C THR A 125 11.49 -29.71 4.54
N TRP A 126 11.88 -28.46 4.81
CA TRP A 126 11.34 -27.63 5.90
C TRP A 126 9.81 -27.50 5.89
N GLN A 127 9.18 -27.51 4.70
CA GLN A 127 7.73 -27.38 4.55
C GLN A 127 6.95 -28.46 5.31
N CYS A 128 7.49 -29.69 5.37
CA CYS A 128 6.88 -30.76 6.15
C CYS A 128 6.83 -30.40 7.65
N TYR A 129 7.93 -29.85 8.16
CA TYR A 129 8.07 -29.45 9.56
C TYR A 129 7.19 -28.23 9.87
N ALA A 130 7.12 -27.26 8.96
CA ALA A 130 6.24 -26.10 9.06
C ALA A 130 4.76 -26.49 9.11
N ALA A 131 4.32 -27.37 8.20
CA ALA A 131 2.94 -27.84 8.17
C ALA A 131 2.54 -28.55 9.47
N TRP A 132 3.44 -29.35 10.05
CA TRP A 132 3.18 -30.01 11.32
C TRP A 132 3.09 -29.03 12.50
N SER A 133 3.90 -27.96 12.48
CA SER A 133 3.85 -26.90 13.49
C SER A 133 2.63 -25.97 13.40
N LYS A 134 1.87 -26.01 12.29
CA LYS A 134 0.72 -25.11 12.02
C LYS A 134 -0.66 -25.78 12.20
N GLY A 135 -0.81 -26.79 13.08
CA GLY A 135 -2.14 -27.20 13.54
C GLY A 135 -2.51 -28.68 13.44
N VAL A 136 -1.61 -29.60 13.81
CA VAL A 136 -1.94 -31.05 13.82
C VAL A 136 -1.63 -31.75 15.16
N GLY A 137 -1.09 -31.07 16.17
CA GLY A 137 -0.72 -31.72 17.43
C GLY A 137 -1.09 -30.95 18.69
N ALA A 138 -1.28 -31.68 19.80
CA ALA A 138 -1.31 -31.14 21.17
C ALA A 138 0.07 -30.57 21.64
N GLN A 139 0.97 -30.30 20.70
CA GLN A 139 2.36 -29.90 20.89
C GLN A 139 2.75 -28.79 19.87
N ASP A 140 1.83 -27.87 19.59
CA ASP A 140 2.16 -26.65 18.86
C ASP A 140 3.19 -25.87 19.70
N ASP A 141 4.47 -25.94 19.33
CA ASP A 141 5.47 -25.03 19.84
C ASP A 141 5.34 -23.72 19.05
N PRO A 142 4.79 -22.65 19.66
CA PRO A 142 4.57 -21.39 18.98
C PRO A 142 5.87 -20.74 18.49
N GLN A 143 7.02 -21.07 19.09
CA GLN A 143 8.32 -20.56 18.64
C GLN A 143 8.76 -21.20 17.33
N ILE A 144 8.51 -22.51 17.16
CA ILE A 144 8.82 -23.23 15.92
C ILE A 144 7.87 -22.78 14.80
N ALA A 145 6.58 -22.60 15.09
CA ALA A 145 5.62 -22.07 14.14
C ALA A 145 6.03 -20.65 13.67
N ALA A 146 6.40 -19.77 14.60
CA ALA A 146 6.88 -18.42 14.29
C ALA A 146 8.20 -18.42 13.51
N PHE A 147 9.11 -19.37 13.77
CA PHE A 147 10.32 -19.54 12.96
C PHE A 147 9.97 -19.81 11.50
N PHE A 148 9.09 -20.77 11.23
CA PHE A 148 8.76 -21.15 9.86
C PHE A 148 7.97 -20.08 9.12
N ASP A 149 7.19 -19.26 9.84
CA ASP A 149 6.55 -18.06 9.31
C ASP A 149 7.57 -17.03 8.79
N ILE A 150 8.64 -16.76 9.55
CA ILE A 150 9.73 -15.87 9.08
C ILE A 150 10.55 -16.52 7.96
N TYR A 151 10.74 -17.84 8.03
CA TYR A 151 11.51 -18.58 7.04
C TYR A 151 10.83 -18.56 5.65
N GLU A 152 9.50 -18.69 5.60
CA GLU A 152 8.76 -18.75 4.33
C GLU A 152 8.58 -17.40 3.65
N ASN A 153 8.58 -16.30 4.42
CA ASN A 153 8.43 -14.92 3.92
C ASN A 153 9.41 -14.53 2.81
N GLY A 154 10.53 -15.24 2.64
CA GLY A 154 11.44 -15.05 1.52
C GLY A 154 10.75 -15.24 0.16
N ALA A 155 9.98 -16.31 0.02
CA ALA A 155 9.24 -16.60 -1.21
C ALA A 155 8.11 -15.58 -1.45
N ASP A 156 7.42 -15.17 -0.39
CA ASP A 156 6.36 -14.17 -0.48
C ASP A 156 6.91 -12.78 -0.86
N ASN A 157 8.07 -12.41 -0.33
CA ASN A 157 8.77 -11.20 -0.73
C ASN A 157 9.17 -11.21 -2.21
N ASP A 158 9.66 -12.33 -2.72
CA ASP A 158 10.00 -12.47 -4.14
C ASP A 158 8.76 -12.37 -5.04
N ARG A 159 7.62 -12.91 -4.57
CA ARG A 159 6.32 -12.75 -5.22
C ARG A 159 5.89 -11.28 -5.27
N ILE A 160 5.97 -10.55 -4.16
CA ILE A 160 5.65 -9.11 -4.09
C ILE A 160 6.48 -8.33 -5.12
N ILE A 161 7.80 -8.55 -5.14
CA ILE A 161 8.72 -7.87 -6.05
C ILE A 161 8.38 -8.18 -7.52
N THR A 162 8.10 -9.45 -7.82
CA THR A 162 7.76 -9.91 -9.17
C THR A 162 6.47 -9.28 -9.67
N GLU A 163 5.42 -9.28 -8.84
CA GLU A 163 4.12 -8.69 -9.18
C GLU A 163 4.23 -7.18 -9.36
N LEU A 164 4.92 -6.49 -8.45
CA LEU A 164 5.18 -5.05 -8.56
C LEU A 164 5.88 -4.72 -9.89
N ALA A 165 6.94 -5.44 -10.24
CA ALA A 165 7.66 -5.22 -11.49
C ALA A 165 6.79 -5.54 -12.73
N ALA A 166 5.90 -6.53 -12.65
CA ALA A 166 4.95 -6.84 -13.71
C ALA A 166 3.92 -5.72 -13.91
N MET A 167 3.36 -5.19 -12.82
CA MET A 167 2.42 -4.08 -12.85
C MET A 167 3.07 -2.78 -13.36
N GLN A 168 4.28 -2.45 -12.88
CA GLN A 168 5.02 -1.26 -13.30
C GLN A 168 5.34 -1.28 -14.80
N ARG A 169 5.68 -2.45 -15.36
CA ARG A 169 5.90 -2.60 -16.82
C ARG A 169 4.66 -2.34 -17.67
N ARG A 170 3.47 -2.57 -17.12
CA ARG A 170 2.19 -2.30 -17.81
C ARG A 170 1.72 -0.86 -17.63
N SER A 171 2.29 -0.12 -16.68
CA SER A 171 1.96 1.28 -16.45
C SER A 171 2.62 2.19 -17.49
N THR A 172 1.87 3.17 -17.99
CA THR A 172 2.35 4.14 -18.99
C THR A 172 3.25 5.22 -18.40
N ASP A 173 3.06 5.56 -17.12
CA ASP A 173 3.81 6.60 -16.40
C ASP A 173 4.65 6.03 -15.24
N GLY A 174 4.74 4.71 -15.14
CA GLY A 174 5.40 4.00 -14.04
C GLY A 174 4.63 4.06 -12.72
N ARG A 175 3.41 4.61 -12.70
CA ARG A 175 2.54 4.67 -11.52
C ARG A 175 1.44 3.62 -11.59
N LEU A 176 1.15 3.02 -10.46
CA LEU A 176 0.06 2.06 -10.32
C LEU A 176 -1.27 2.80 -10.09
N THR A 177 -2.34 2.32 -10.74
CA THR A 177 -3.72 2.78 -10.54
C THR A 177 -4.28 2.28 -9.20
N ASP A 178 -5.40 2.84 -8.74
CA ASP A 178 -6.03 2.42 -7.47
C ASP A 178 -6.42 0.93 -7.47
N ASP A 179 -6.89 0.39 -8.60
CA ASP A 179 -7.19 -1.04 -8.73
C ASP A 179 -5.94 -1.91 -8.59
N GLN A 180 -4.83 -1.49 -9.21
CA GLN A 180 -3.54 -2.19 -9.12
C GLN A 180 -2.94 -2.08 -7.72
N LEU A 181 -3.09 -0.93 -7.07
CA LEU A 181 -2.67 -0.74 -5.69
C LEU A 181 -3.48 -1.64 -4.74
N SER A 182 -4.77 -1.80 -4.99
CA SER A 182 -5.65 -2.68 -4.21
C SER A 182 -5.25 -4.14 -4.36
N GLU A 183 -4.95 -4.59 -5.59
CA GLU A 183 -4.45 -5.93 -5.85
C GLU A 183 -3.10 -6.18 -5.16
N LEU A 184 -2.17 -5.22 -5.31
CA LEU A 184 -0.83 -5.32 -4.75
C LEU A 184 -0.84 -5.28 -3.22
N ALA A 185 -1.71 -4.47 -2.61
CA ALA A 185 -1.81 -4.30 -1.16
C ALA A 185 -2.11 -5.60 -0.43
N MET A 186 -2.84 -6.54 -1.05
CA MET A 186 -3.15 -7.85 -0.47
C MET A 186 -1.90 -8.72 -0.23
N LEU A 187 -0.78 -8.40 -0.88
CA LEU A 187 0.47 -9.14 -0.74
C LEU A 187 1.40 -8.50 0.31
N PHE A 188 1.19 -7.23 0.64
CA PHE A 188 2.05 -6.52 1.59
C PHE A 188 1.60 -6.74 3.03
N PRO A 189 2.54 -6.70 4.00
CA PRO A 189 2.17 -6.72 5.41
C PRO A 189 1.23 -5.56 5.77
N ASP A 190 0.38 -5.75 6.77
CA ASP A 190 -0.62 -4.75 7.21
C ASP A 190 -0.03 -3.40 7.64
N TYR A 191 1.25 -3.42 8.00
CA TYR A 191 2.00 -2.24 8.38
C TYR A 191 2.62 -1.51 7.17
N ALA A 192 2.55 -2.04 5.94
CA ALA A 192 3.03 -1.31 4.77
C ALA A 192 2.11 -0.12 4.43
N PRO A 193 2.65 1.05 4.03
CA PRO A 193 1.86 2.21 3.61
C PRO A 193 0.80 1.89 2.55
N ILE A 194 1.11 1.03 1.57
CA ILE A 194 0.16 0.61 0.53
C ILE A 194 -1.08 -0.09 1.10
N ASN A 195 -0.92 -0.97 2.10
CA ASN A 195 -2.03 -1.69 2.72
C ASN A 195 -2.92 -0.71 3.53
N ARG A 196 -2.29 0.23 4.24
CA ARG A 196 -3.02 1.31 4.94
C ARG A 196 -3.79 2.23 4.01
N TYR A 197 -3.21 2.59 2.86
CA TYR A 197 -3.88 3.42 1.87
C TYR A 197 -5.17 2.76 1.37
N VAL A 198 -5.09 1.50 0.95
CA VAL A 198 -6.23 0.76 0.39
C VAL A 198 -7.33 0.56 1.43
N ARG A 199 -6.97 0.24 2.67
CA ARG A 199 -7.94 0.13 3.77
C ARG A 199 -8.69 1.44 4.03
N THR A 200 -7.97 2.56 4.10
CA THR A 200 -8.59 3.87 4.35
C THR A 200 -9.56 4.25 3.22
N TYR A 201 -9.20 3.93 1.97
CA TYR A 201 -10.06 4.18 0.80
C TYR A 201 -11.32 3.30 0.79
N ALA A 202 -11.20 2.03 1.22
CA ALA A 202 -12.31 1.11 1.36
C ALA A 202 -13.31 1.57 2.44
N ASP A 203 -12.81 2.10 3.55
CA ASP A 203 -13.65 2.61 4.65
C ASP A 203 -14.42 3.88 4.24
N ASP A 204 -13.79 4.81 3.52
CA ASP A 204 -14.42 6.05 3.04
C ASP A 204 -15.52 5.80 1.98
N THR A 205 -15.30 4.80 1.12
CA THR A 205 -16.30 4.39 0.11
C THR A 205 -17.50 3.69 0.75
N ALA A 206 -17.29 2.86 1.77
CA ALA A 206 -18.37 2.22 2.54
C ALA A 206 -19.19 3.24 3.35
N ALA A 207 -18.53 4.21 3.99
CA ALA A 207 -19.21 5.30 4.70
C ALA A 207 -20.06 6.16 3.76
N SER A 208 -19.56 6.45 2.55
CA SER A 208 -20.28 7.23 1.54
C SER A 208 -21.48 6.48 0.94
N ALA A 209 -21.45 5.15 0.89
CA ALA A 209 -22.55 4.31 0.42
C ALA A 209 -23.69 4.19 1.44
N THR A 210 -23.39 4.30 2.73
CA THR A 210 -24.37 4.17 3.83
C THR A 210 -25.20 5.44 4.05
N ILE A 211 -24.76 6.58 3.50
CA ILE A 211 -25.44 7.90 3.64
C ILE A 211 -26.44 8.16 2.49
N ARG A 212 -26.65 7.20 1.57
CA ARG A 212 -27.66 7.29 0.49
C ARG A 212 -28.88 6.45 0.79
#